data_AF-A0A4Y2JMK3-F1
#
_entry.id   AF-A0A4Y2JMK3-F1
#
_cell.length_a   1.000
_cell.length_b   1.000
_cell.length_c   1.000
_cell.angle_alpha   90.00
_cell.angle_beta   90.00
_cell.angle_gamma   90.00
#
_symmetry.space_group_name_H-M   'P 1'
#
loop_
_entity.id
_entity.type
_entity.pdbx_description
1 polymer ?
#
loop_
_entity_poly.entity_id
_entity_poly.type
_entity_poly.pdbx_seq_one_letter_code
_entity_poly.pdbx_strand_id
1 'polypeptide(L)'
;MSRQLQVACKLEMRAVVRFLWERRKLNCENCTEMYRQLREVHGEDAMSRQAIAKWCNMFEKGRTDIDTLSAREDHQLRQFLRPLLA
;
A
#
# COMPACT_ATOMS: atom_id res chain seq x y z
N MET A 1 -4.83 -10.99 20.93
CA MET A 1 -5.13 -9.71 20.25
C MET A 1 -3.95 -9.24 19.39
N SER A 2 -3.61 -9.91 18.27
CA SER A 2 -2.27 -9.67 17.66
C SER A 2 -2.28 -9.47 16.13
N ARG A 3 -2.96 -10.32 15.35
CA ARG A 3 -2.87 -10.24 13.88
C ARG A 3 -3.74 -9.14 13.27
N GLN A 4 -4.94 -8.90 13.79
CA GLN A 4 -5.84 -7.88 13.25
C GLN A 4 -5.30 -6.46 13.44
N LEU A 5 -4.67 -6.17 14.58
CA LEU A 5 -4.00 -4.89 14.83
C LEU A 5 -2.81 -4.68 13.89
N GLN A 6 -2.00 -5.72 13.64
CA GLN A 6 -0.91 -5.65 12.65
C GLN A 6 -1.41 -5.45 11.21
N VAL A 7 -2.55 -6.06 10.84
CA VAL A 7 -3.16 -5.88 9.51
C VAL A 7 -3.71 -4.46 9.36
N ALA A 8 -4.43 -3.96 10.36
CA ALA A 8 -4.94 -2.58 10.39
C ALA A 8 -3.79 -1.56 10.25
N CYS A 9 -2.71 -1.74 11.00
CA CYS A 9 -1.54 -0.85 10.94
C CYS A 9 -0.85 -0.86 9.56
N LYS A 10 -0.83 -2.00 8.86
CA LYS A 10 -0.29 -2.08 7.49
C LYS A 10 -1.17 -1.39 6.44
N LEU A 11 -2.49 -1.47 6.57
CA LEU A 11 -3.43 -0.78 5.68
C LEU A 11 -3.33 0.74 5.87
N GLU A 12 -3.23 1.18 7.12
CA GLU A 12 -3.03 2.58 7.47
C GLU A 12 -1.76 3.15 6.83
N MET A 13 -0.61 2.49 7.00
CA MET A 13 0.64 2.94 6.37
C MET A 13 0.55 3.01 4.85
N ARG A 14 -0.19 2.10 4.19
CA ARG A 14 -0.40 2.13 2.73
C ARG A 14 -1.31 3.25 2.29
N ALA A 15 -2.35 3.56 3.07
CA ALA A 15 -3.20 4.72 2.83
C ALA A 15 -2.38 6.02 2.91
N VAL A 16 -1.50 6.14 3.92
CA VAL A 16 -0.57 7.27 4.04
C VAL A 16 0.36 7.34 2.83
N VAL A 17 0.97 6.22 2.42
CA VAL A 17 1.82 6.18 1.21
C VAL A 17 1.04 6.59 -0.05
N ARG A 18 -0.22 6.19 -0.20
CA ARG A 18 -1.08 6.61 -1.32
C ARG A 18 -1.32 8.11 -1.32
N PHE A 19 -1.69 8.67 -0.16
CA PHE A 19 -1.89 10.10 0.01
C PHE A 19 -0.62 10.90 -0.33
N LEU A 20 0.53 10.47 0.19
CA LEU A 20 1.82 11.10 -0.09
C LEU A 20 2.25 10.95 -1.56
N TRP A 21 1.95 9.82 -2.21
CA TRP A 21 2.24 9.62 -3.63
C TRP A 21 1.42 10.56 -4.53
N GLU A 22 0.12 10.76 -4.25
CA GLU A 22 -0.67 11.74 -5.01
C GLU A 22 -0.17 13.17 -4.76
N ARG A 23 0.19 13.51 -3.52
CA ARG A 23 0.80 14.82 -3.19
C ARG A 23 2.16 15.03 -3.86
N ARG A 24 2.95 13.97 -4.01
CA ARG A 24 4.22 14.00 -4.74
C ARG A 24 4.04 14.41 -6.20
N LYS A 25 2.96 14.01 -6.87
CA LYS A 25 2.68 14.46 -8.24
C LYS A 25 2.49 15.98 -8.33
N LEU A 26 2.06 16.61 -7.24
CA LEU A 26 1.87 18.05 -7.16
C LEU A 26 3.14 18.80 -6.73
N ASN A 27 3.98 18.18 -5.88
CA ASN A 27 5.06 18.88 -5.16
C ASN A 27 6.49 18.33 -5.41
N CYS A 28 6.69 17.41 -6.36
CA CYS A 28 8.01 16.83 -6.69
C CYS A 28 8.76 16.19 -5.51
N GLU A 29 8.06 15.70 -4.48
CA GLU A 29 8.69 15.01 -3.34
C GLU A 29 9.40 13.71 -3.77
N ASN A 30 10.46 13.29 -3.09
CA ASN A 30 11.15 12.02 -3.40
C ASN A 30 10.75 10.93 -2.40
N CYS A 31 10.88 9.64 -2.77
CA CYS A 31 10.54 8.50 -1.90
C CYS A 31 11.27 8.53 -0.55
N THR A 32 12.42 9.20 -0.47
CA THR A 32 13.16 9.44 0.78
C THR A 32 12.36 10.29 1.77
N GLU A 33 11.68 11.33 1.30
CA GLU A 33 10.89 12.22 2.17
C GLU A 33 9.60 11.53 2.61
N MET A 34 8.98 10.73 1.73
CA MET A 34 7.85 9.88 2.10
C MET A 34 8.22 8.91 3.24
N TYR A 35 9.42 8.31 3.19
CA TYR A 35 9.91 7.46 4.26
C TYR A 35 10.16 8.24 5.56
N ARG A 36 10.68 9.46 5.49
CA ARG A 36 10.90 10.30 6.67
C ARG A 36 9.57 10.60 7.38
N GLN A 37 8.56 11.05 6.62
CA GLN A 37 7.23 11.34 7.15
C GLN A 37 6.54 10.09 7.72
N LEU A 38 6.66 8.94 7.04
CA LEU A 38 6.08 7.69 7.53
C LEU A 38 6.78 7.22 8.83
N ARG A 39 8.10 7.36 8.92
CA ARG A 39 8.89 6.98 10.10
C ARG A 39 8.67 7.90 11.30
N GLU A 40 8.38 9.18 11.06
CA GLU A 40 8.03 10.14 12.11
C GLU A 40 6.75 9.74 12.85
N VAL A 41 5.75 9.20 12.12
CA VAL A 41 4.46 8.77 12.70
C VAL A 41 4.53 7.35 13.27
N HIS A 42 5.13 6.40 12.54
CA HIS A 42 5.06 4.97 12.86
C HIS A 42 6.33 4.41 13.52
N GLY A 43 7.37 5.23 13.72
CA GLY A 43 8.60 4.80 14.38
C GLY A 43 9.31 3.67 13.65
N GLU A 44 9.84 2.71 14.40
CA GLU A 44 10.61 1.57 13.85
C GLU A 44 9.75 0.58 13.07
N ASP A 45 8.43 0.54 13.34
CA ASP A 45 7.48 -0.33 12.65
C ASP A 45 7.11 0.20 11.25
N ALA A 46 7.60 1.39 10.89
CA ALA A 46 7.32 2.00 9.60
C ALA A 46 7.77 1.14 8.42
N MET A 47 6.99 1.18 7.34
CA MET A 47 7.30 0.48 6.11
C MET A 47 8.70 0.85 5.57
N SER A 48 9.46 -0.15 5.13
CA SER A 48 10.80 0.08 4.57
C SER A 48 10.75 0.92 3.29
N ARG A 49 11.85 1.63 2.99
CA ARG A 49 11.98 2.42 1.74
C ARG A 49 11.70 1.60 0.48
N GLN A 50 12.13 0.34 0.46
CA GLN A 50 11.91 -0.58 -0.66
C GLN A 50 10.42 -0.91 -0.84
N ALA A 51 9.70 -1.13 0.26
CA ALA A 51 8.27 -1.40 0.22
C ALA A 51 7.48 -0.13 -0.19
N ILE A 52 7.86 1.05 0.27
CA ILE A 52 7.31 2.34 -0.20
C ILE A 52 7.52 2.48 -1.72
N ALA A 53 8.74 2.26 -2.23
CA ALA A 53 9.03 2.34 -3.66
C ALA A 53 8.20 1.34 -4.49
N LYS A 54 7.98 0.12 -3.98
CA LYS A 54 7.12 -0.88 -4.62
C LYS A 54 5.68 -0.39 -4.73
N TRP A 55 5.12 0.20 -3.68
CA TRP A 55 3.77 0.76 -3.69
C TRP A 55 3.66 1.96 -4.64
N CYS A 56 4.62 2.87 -4.63
CA CYS A 56 4.67 3.97 -5.60
C CYS A 56 4.65 3.46 -7.05
N ASN A 57 5.43 2.43 -7.37
CA ASN A 57 5.43 1.82 -8.72
C ASN A 57 4.06 1.18 -9.07
N MET A 58 3.43 0.50 -8.11
CA MET A 58 2.09 -0.05 -8.32
C MET A 58 1.05 1.05 -8.60
N PHE A 59 1.10 2.16 -7.86
CA PHE A 59 0.22 3.30 -8.08
C PHE A 59 0.49 4.00 -9.42
N GLU A 60 1.76 4.13 -9.82
CA GLU A 60 2.14 4.63 -11.15
C GLU A 60 1.55 3.78 -12.28
N LYS A 61 1.45 2.46 -12.07
CA LYS A 61 0.80 1.52 -12.98
C LYS A 61 -0.73 1.52 -12.92
N GLY A 62 -1.34 2.47 -12.19
CA GLY A 62 -2.78 2.66 -12.14
C GLY A 62 -3.52 1.85 -11.07
N ARG A 63 -2.80 1.18 -10.15
CA ARG A 63 -3.46 0.51 -9.01
C ARG A 63 -4.16 1.54 -8.12
N THR A 64 -5.40 1.29 -7.72
CA THR A 64 -6.20 2.17 -6.86
C THR A 64 -6.44 1.60 -5.46
N ASP A 65 -6.43 0.28 -5.31
CA ASP A 65 -6.57 -0.36 -4.01
C ASP A 65 -5.28 -0.25 -3.15
N ILE A 66 -5.48 -0.15 -1.84
CA ILE A 66 -4.42 -0.18 -0.81
C ILE A 66 -4.37 -1.52 -0.09
N ASP A 67 -5.38 -2.37 -0.30
CA ASP A 67 -5.43 -3.68 0.31
C ASP A 67 -4.49 -4.64 -0.42
N THR A 68 -3.81 -5.48 0.34
CA THR A 68 -3.27 -6.70 -0.22
C THR A 68 -4.32 -7.74 0.07
N LEU A 69 -5.41 -7.77 -0.71
CA LEU A 69 -5.89 -9.09 -1.08
C LEU A 69 -4.65 -9.76 -1.63
N SER A 70 -4.13 -10.71 -0.85
CA SER A 70 -2.94 -11.46 -1.18
C SER A 70 -3.07 -11.86 -2.66
N ALA A 71 -2.00 -11.92 -3.44
CA ALA A 71 -2.11 -12.42 -4.81
C ALA A 71 -2.86 -13.78 -4.86
N ARG A 72 -2.86 -14.52 -3.73
CA ARG A 72 -3.67 -15.70 -3.46
C ARG A 72 -5.19 -15.43 -3.32
N GLU A 73 -5.60 -14.39 -2.62
CA GLU A 73 -7.00 -14.00 -2.43
C GLU A 73 -7.57 -13.33 -3.68
N ASP A 74 -6.79 -12.48 -4.37
CA ASP A 74 -7.18 -11.95 -5.68
C ASP A 74 -7.28 -13.09 -6.71
N HIS A 75 -6.35 -14.05 -6.69
CA HIS A 75 -6.44 -15.26 -7.53
C HIS A 75 -7.65 -16.14 -7.14
N GLN A 76 -7.95 -16.32 -5.86
CA GLN A 76 -9.13 -17.08 -5.40
C GLN A 76 -10.44 -16.38 -5.78
N LEU A 77 -10.54 -15.06 -5.61
CA LEU A 77 -11.71 -14.28 -6.00
C LEU A 77 -11.90 -14.31 -7.52
N ARG A 78 -10.82 -14.17 -8.29
CA ARG A 78 -10.87 -14.34 -9.75
C ARG A 78 -11.27 -15.75 -10.16
N GLN A 79 -10.79 -16.79 -9.49
CA GLN A 79 -11.26 -18.17 -9.74
C GLN A 79 -12.74 -18.36 -9.38
N PHE A 80 -13.18 -17.80 -8.27
CA PHE A 80 -14.55 -17.96 -7.76
C PHE A 80 -15.58 -17.18 -8.58
N LEU A 81 -15.21 -16.01 -9.10
CA LEU A 81 -16.08 -15.16 -9.95
C LEU A 81 -16.09 -15.58 -11.43
N ARG A 82 -15.10 -16.38 -11.88
CA ARG A 82 -14.98 -16.85 -13.28
C ARG A 82 -16.24 -17.55 -13.83
N PRO A 83 -16.96 -18.40 -13.07
CA PRO A 83 -18.18 -19.05 -13.56
C PRO A 83 -19.42 -18.15 -13.56
N LEU A 84 -19.39 -17.02 -12.85
CA LEU A 84 -20.53 -16.10 -12.74
C LEU A 84 -20.55 -15.04 -13.86
N LEU A 85 -19.47 -14.95 -14.63
CA LEU A 85 -19.28 -14.02 -15.75
C LEU A 85 -19.25 -14.73 -17.12
N ALA A 86 -19.57 -16.04 -17.14
CA ALA A 86 -19.69 -16.88 -18.34
C ALA A 86 -21.17 -17.15 -18.63
#